data_AF-A0A950UV55-F1
#
_entry.id   AF-A0A950UV55-F1
#
_cell.length_a   1.000
_cell.length_b   1.000
_cell.length_c   1.000
_cell.angle_alpha   90.00
_cell.angle_beta   90.00
_cell.angle_gamma   90.00
#
_symmetry.space_group_name_H-M   'P 1'
#
loop_
_entity.id
_entity.type
_entity.pdbx_description
1 polymer ?
#
loop_
_entity_poly.entity_id
_entity_poly.type
_entity_poly.pdbx_seq_one_letter_code
_entity_poly.pdbx_strand_id
1 'polypeptide(L)'
;DPRPNGGSMFRIYRDVRFSKDKRPYKEHAGVQFRHAMAKDIHAPSFYMHFGDGEVFDGGGMYMPDPPALGKIRDAIVKSPAKWKAIKADKAFVKMFGPLGTDHTLAKAPRGYDPEHPLIGDIKLKSFFAIHDANAKEAQSPKFPNDVAAAFKAATPLMKFLCASQGAPL
;
A
#
# COMPACT_ATOMS: atom_id res chain seq x y z
N ASP A 1 10.02 5.27 -14.01
CA ASP A 1 10.94 6.35 -14.42
C ASP A 1 11.98 6.54 -13.33
N PRO A 2 13.25 6.15 -13.55
CA PRO A 2 14.28 6.13 -12.51
C PRO A 2 14.89 7.52 -12.19
N ARG A 3 14.37 8.62 -12.75
CA ARG A 3 14.94 9.96 -12.52
C ARG A 3 15.07 10.29 -11.02
N PRO A 4 16.19 10.91 -10.58
CA PRO A 4 16.42 11.25 -9.17
C PRO A 4 15.41 12.24 -8.57
N ASN A 5 14.79 13.07 -9.42
CA ASN A 5 13.76 14.02 -9.04
C ASN A 5 12.53 13.80 -9.91
N GLY A 6 11.37 13.58 -9.27
CA GLY A 6 10.11 13.33 -9.96
C GLY A 6 9.96 11.94 -10.57
N GLY A 7 10.97 11.07 -10.43
CA GLY A 7 10.89 9.65 -10.74
C GLY A 7 10.38 8.79 -9.57
N SER A 8 10.47 7.47 -9.72
CA SER A 8 9.97 6.49 -8.75
C SER A 8 10.88 6.30 -7.54
N MET A 9 12.16 6.69 -7.62
CA MET A 9 13.12 6.54 -6.53
C MET A 9 12.94 7.64 -5.48
N PHE A 10 12.92 7.27 -4.20
CA PHE A 10 13.00 8.25 -3.11
C PHE A 10 14.40 8.86 -3.00
N ARG A 11 14.46 10.09 -2.47
CA ARG A 11 15.73 10.73 -2.09
C ARG A 11 16.42 9.95 -0.97
N ILE A 12 17.75 9.85 -1.06
CA ILE A 12 18.61 9.15 -0.09
C ILE A 12 18.81 9.93 1.21
N TYR A 13 18.56 11.23 1.21
CA TYR A 13 18.75 12.09 2.39
C TYR A 13 17.66 11.86 3.44
N ARG A 14 18.05 11.96 4.71
CA ARG A 14 17.14 11.92 5.85
C ARG A 14 16.86 13.32 6.38
N ASP A 15 15.63 13.56 6.78
CA ASP A 15 15.33 14.71 7.63
C ASP A 15 15.69 14.36 9.08
N VAL A 16 16.82 14.89 9.55
CA VAL A 16 17.38 14.59 10.87
C VAL A 16 17.08 15.66 11.91
N ARG A 17 16.30 16.70 11.58
CA ARG A 17 16.05 17.85 12.49
C ARG A 17 15.50 17.40 13.83
N PHE A 18 14.54 16.48 13.82
CA PHE A 18 13.86 15.97 15.01
C PHE A 18 14.18 14.50 15.34
N SER A 19 15.04 13.85 14.56
CA SER A 19 15.45 12.46 14.81
C SER A 19 16.53 12.37 15.88
N LYS A 20 16.48 11.33 16.74
CA LYS A 20 17.60 10.97 17.64
C LYS A 20 18.80 10.45 16.85
N ASP A 21 18.54 9.75 15.75
CA ASP A 21 19.54 9.28 14.81
C ASP A 21 19.87 10.38 13.79
N LYS A 22 21.13 10.83 13.80
CA LYS A 22 21.64 11.95 12.99
C LYS A 22 22.37 11.52 11.72
N ARG A 23 22.35 10.24 11.36
CA ARG A 23 22.96 9.79 10.10
C ARG A 23 22.33 10.53 8.90
N PRO A 24 23.12 11.12 7.99
CA PRO A 24 22.62 12.00 6.93
C PRO A 24 21.86 11.26 5.82
N TYR A 25 22.13 9.96 5.66
CA TYR A 25 21.60 9.12 4.60
C TYR A 25 20.73 7.99 5.14
N LYS A 26 19.77 7.56 4.31
CA LYS A 26 19.01 6.34 4.51
C LYS A 26 19.90 5.14 4.23
N GLU A 27 19.71 4.08 5.02
CA GLU A 27 20.34 2.77 4.81
C GLU A 27 19.46 1.84 3.96
N HIS A 28 18.44 2.43 3.32
CA HIS A 28 17.53 1.74 2.42
C HIS A 28 17.25 2.60 1.18
N ALA A 29 17.00 1.91 0.08
CA ALA A 29 16.36 2.46 -1.10
C ALA A 29 14.85 2.20 -1.03
N GLY A 30 14.07 3.20 -1.41
CA GLY A 30 12.63 3.06 -1.61
C GLY A 30 12.29 3.40 -3.05
N VAL A 31 11.39 2.62 -3.65
CA VAL A 31 10.86 2.85 -4.99
C VAL A 31 9.33 2.87 -4.91
N GLN A 32 8.71 3.95 -5.35
CA GLN A 32 7.27 4.08 -5.47
C GLN A 32 6.87 4.17 -6.95
N PHE A 33 6.07 3.21 -7.39
CA PHE A 33 5.44 3.24 -8.71
C PHE A 33 4.08 3.93 -8.57
N ARG A 34 4.08 5.23 -8.83
CA ARG A 34 2.91 6.09 -8.67
C ARG A 34 1.93 5.91 -9.83
N HIS A 35 0.65 5.93 -9.51
CA HIS A 35 -0.41 6.06 -10.51
C HIS A 35 -0.27 7.38 -11.29
N ALA A 36 -0.71 7.42 -12.55
CA ALA A 36 -0.56 8.58 -13.43
C ALA A 36 -1.20 9.86 -12.86
N MET A 37 -2.31 9.71 -12.13
CA MET A 37 -3.05 10.80 -11.47
C MET A 37 -2.55 11.15 -10.07
N ALA A 38 -1.42 10.59 -9.61
CA ALA A 38 -0.92 10.81 -8.24
C ALA A 38 -0.50 12.26 -7.93
N LYS A 39 -0.53 13.16 -8.92
CA LYS A 39 -0.36 14.61 -8.73
C LYS A 39 -1.65 15.31 -8.28
N ASP A 40 -2.79 14.78 -8.71
CA ASP A 40 -4.11 15.40 -8.56
C ASP A 40 -4.90 14.76 -7.41
N ILE A 41 -4.60 13.49 -7.11
CA ILE A 41 -5.28 12.71 -6.08
C ILE A 41 -4.28 11.89 -5.26
N HIS A 42 -4.68 11.53 -4.03
CA HIS A 42 -4.02 10.48 -3.29
C HIS A 42 -4.38 9.12 -3.90
N ALA A 43 -3.65 8.72 -4.94
CA ALA A 43 -3.87 7.46 -5.64
C ALA A 43 -3.14 6.28 -4.98
N PRO A 44 -3.61 5.04 -5.18
CA PRO A 44 -2.82 3.86 -4.81
C PRO A 44 -1.50 3.81 -5.59
N SER A 45 -0.49 3.19 -4.98
CA SER A 45 0.82 2.98 -5.60
C SER A 45 1.36 1.61 -5.27
N PHE A 46 2.22 1.08 -6.14
CA PHE A 46 3.11 -0.01 -5.74
C PHE A 46 4.36 0.56 -5.08
N TYR A 47 4.94 -0.20 -4.17
CA TYR A 47 6.11 0.18 -3.40
C TYR A 47 7.07 -0.99 -3.30
N MET A 48 8.37 -0.66 -3.28
CA MET A 48 9.45 -1.58 -3.03
C MET A 48 10.42 -0.91 -2.07
N HIS A 49 10.83 -1.65 -1.06
CA HIS A 49 11.83 -1.28 -0.08
C HIS A 49 13.00 -2.25 -0.17
N PHE A 50 14.20 -1.70 -0.12
CA PHE A 50 15.43 -2.47 -0.16
C PHE A 50 16.43 -1.85 0.83
N GLY A 51 16.60 -2.47 1.98
CA GLY A 51 17.53 -2.08 3.02
C GLY A 51 18.34 -3.26 3.55
N ASP A 52 19.27 -2.96 4.44
CA ASP A 52 20.03 -3.98 5.15
C ASP A 52 19.14 -4.67 6.19
N GLY A 53 18.77 -5.93 5.92
CA GLY A 53 17.87 -6.72 6.78
C GLY A 53 16.37 -6.53 6.54
N GLU A 54 15.96 -5.51 5.78
CA GLU A 54 14.55 -5.26 5.44
C GLU A 54 14.40 -5.18 3.92
N VAL A 55 13.75 -6.17 3.32
CA VAL A 55 13.37 -6.14 1.90
C VAL A 55 11.91 -6.51 1.81
N PHE A 56 11.11 -5.64 1.20
CA PHE A 56 9.69 -5.92 1.04
C PHE A 56 9.11 -5.12 -0.11
N ASP A 57 8.02 -5.64 -0.67
CA ASP A 57 7.34 -5.03 -1.78
C ASP A 57 5.83 -5.20 -1.65
N GLY A 58 5.06 -4.40 -2.38
CA GLY A 58 3.61 -4.47 -2.28
C GLY A 58 2.90 -3.31 -2.93
N GLY A 59 1.64 -3.12 -2.55
CA GLY A 59 0.82 -2.07 -3.13
C GLY A 59 -0.44 -1.74 -2.34
N GLY A 60 -0.93 -0.53 -2.55
CA GLY A 60 -2.17 -0.02 -1.99
C GLY A 60 -2.09 1.46 -1.64
N MET A 61 -2.82 1.86 -0.61
CA MET A 61 -2.88 3.23 -0.10
C MET A 61 -2.47 3.24 1.37
N TYR A 62 -1.27 3.76 1.63
CA TYR A 62 -0.76 3.97 2.99
C TYR A 62 -1.20 5.33 3.50
N MET A 63 -1.95 5.36 4.61
CA MET A 63 -2.42 6.58 5.27
C MET A 63 -3.02 7.63 4.29
N PRO A 64 -4.03 7.28 3.48
CA PRO A 64 -4.74 8.24 2.64
C PRO A 64 -5.28 9.42 3.45
N ASP A 65 -5.37 10.58 2.78
CA ASP A 65 -5.98 11.77 3.38
C ASP A 65 -7.47 11.54 3.69
N PRO A 66 -8.09 12.36 4.58
CA PRO A 66 -9.47 12.11 5.01
C PRO A 66 -10.49 11.99 3.87
N PRO A 67 -10.46 12.83 2.81
CA PRO A 67 -11.33 12.66 1.65
C PRO A 67 -11.14 11.32 0.93
N ALA A 68 -9.91 10.92 0.61
CA ALA A 68 -9.63 9.65 -0.06
C ALA A 68 -10.01 8.45 0.82
N LEU A 69 -9.73 8.54 2.11
CA LEU A 69 -10.05 7.53 3.11
C LEU A 69 -11.57 7.33 3.27
N GLY A 70 -12.35 8.41 3.24
CA GLY A 70 -13.82 8.35 3.21
C GLY A 70 -14.34 7.59 1.99
N LYS A 71 -13.83 7.92 0.79
CA LYS A 71 -14.22 7.25 -0.46
C LYS A 71 -13.96 5.74 -0.44
N ILE A 72 -12.84 5.29 0.16
CA ILE A 72 -12.55 3.85 0.30
C ILE A 72 -13.60 3.18 1.19
N ARG A 73 -13.90 3.78 2.34
CA ARG A 73 -14.92 3.26 3.27
C ARG A 73 -16.30 3.21 2.63
N ASP A 74 -16.68 4.24 1.89
CA ASP A 74 -17.94 4.28 1.15
C ASP A 74 -18.00 3.18 0.08
N ALA A 75 -16.89 2.94 -0.63
CA ALA A 75 -16.80 1.84 -1.59
C ALA A 75 -16.92 0.46 -0.92
N ILE A 76 -16.37 0.28 0.30
CA ILE A 76 -16.52 -0.95 1.08
C ILE A 76 -17.99 -1.17 1.47
N VAL A 77 -18.67 -0.14 1.95
CA VAL A 77 -20.10 -0.21 2.30
C VAL A 77 -20.98 -0.44 1.08
N LYS A 78 -20.69 0.23 -0.04
CA LYS A 78 -21.46 0.10 -1.30
C LYS A 78 -21.24 -1.24 -1.99
N SER A 79 -20.10 -1.90 -1.78
CA SER A 79 -19.74 -3.14 -2.48
C SER A 79 -19.04 -4.16 -1.57
N PRO A 80 -19.70 -4.63 -0.49
CA PRO A 80 -19.10 -5.49 0.51
C PRO A 80 -18.69 -6.85 -0.07
N ALA A 81 -19.44 -7.39 -1.03
CA ALA A 81 -19.11 -8.64 -1.71
C ALA A 81 -17.79 -8.53 -2.52
N LYS A 82 -17.59 -7.41 -3.23
CA LYS A 82 -16.35 -7.17 -3.99
C LYS A 82 -15.15 -7.04 -3.05
N TRP A 83 -15.31 -6.32 -1.95
CA TRP A 83 -14.27 -6.18 -0.94
C TRP A 83 -13.89 -7.54 -0.32
N LYS A 84 -14.89 -8.33 0.09
CA LYS A 84 -14.67 -9.69 0.61
C LYS A 84 -13.98 -10.60 -0.40
N ALA A 85 -14.35 -10.51 -1.68
CA ALA A 85 -13.74 -11.31 -2.74
C ALA A 85 -12.25 -10.99 -2.92
N ILE A 86 -11.83 -9.72 -2.81
CA ILE A 86 -10.42 -9.32 -2.87
C ILE A 86 -9.64 -9.94 -1.70
N LYS A 87 -10.17 -9.83 -0.46
CA LYS A 87 -9.51 -10.40 0.72
C LYS A 87 -9.47 -11.93 0.72
N ALA A 88 -10.34 -12.57 -0.06
CA ALA A 88 -10.39 -14.02 -0.24
C ALA A 88 -9.72 -14.50 -1.54
N ASP A 89 -9.14 -13.60 -2.33
CA ASP A 89 -8.47 -13.97 -3.58
C ASP A 89 -7.27 -14.88 -3.29
N LYS A 90 -7.21 -16.03 -3.96
CA LYS A 90 -6.20 -17.06 -3.67
C LYS A 90 -4.77 -16.58 -3.95
N ALA A 91 -4.57 -15.79 -4.99
CA ALA A 91 -3.25 -15.28 -5.33
C ALA A 91 -2.83 -14.18 -4.36
N PHE A 92 -3.77 -13.30 -4.00
CA PHE A 92 -3.56 -12.27 -2.98
C PHE A 92 -3.18 -12.89 -1.63
N VAL A 93 -4.00 -13.80 -1.09
CA VAL A 93 -3.77 -14.43 0.21
C VAL A 93 -2.49 -15.26 0.22
N LYS A 94 -2.18 -15.96 -0.87
CA LYS A 94 -0.92 -16.71 -0.98
C LYS A 94 0.30 -15.80 -0.92
N MET A 95 0.22 -14.61 -1.51
CA MET A 95 1.35 -13.68 -1.59
C MET A 95 1.51 -12.85 -0.31
N PHE A 96 0.41 -12.34 0.24
CA PHE A 96 0.43 -11.32 1.30
C PHE A 96 -0.17 -11.79 2.62
N GLY A 97 -0.81 -12.96 2.66
CA GLY A 97 -1.65 -13.36 3.77
C GLY A 97 -2.92 -12.50 3.88
N PRO A 98 -3.51 -12.38 5.09
CA PRO A 98 -4.64 -11.47 5.31
C PRO A 98 -4.19 -10.01 5.17
N LEU A 99 -5.11 -9.15 4.72
CA LEU A 99 -4.85 -7.70 4.67
C LEU A 99 -4.45 -7.20 6.05
N GLY A 100 -3.34 -6.46 6.13
CA GLY A 100 -2.85 -5.88 7.37
C GLY A 100 -3.88 -4.98 8.04
N THR A 101 -3.91 -5.02 9.38
CA THR A 101 -4.84 -4.22 10.20
C THR A 101 -4.12 -3.11 10.97
N ASP A 102 -2.97 -2.67 10.45
CA ASP A 102 -2.19 -1.59 11.03
C ASP A 102 -2.98 -0.28 11.03
N HIS A 103 -2.75 0.55 12.05
CA HIS A 103 -3.38 1.86 12.19
C HIS A 103 -4.93 1.81 12.21
N THR A 104 -5.52 0.81 12.87
CA THR A 104 -6.97 0.70 13.05
C THR A 104 -7.51 1.70 14.08
N LEU A 105 -8.66 2.32 13.80
CA LEU A 105 -9.39 3.15 14.77
C LEU A 105 -9.90 2.31 15.95
N ALA A 106 -9.95 2.87 17.15
CA ALA A 106 -10.55 2.17 18.30
C ALA A 106 -12.08 2.03 18.14
N LYS A 107 -12.75 3.08 17.64
CA LYS A 107 -14.20 3.16 17.44
C LYS A 107 -14.57 3.23 15.96
N ALA A 108 -15.83 2.92 15.64
CA ALA A 108 -16.38 3.15 14.31
C ALA A 108 -16.20 4.64 13.91
N PRO A 109 -15.74 4.94 12.68
CA PRO A 109 -15.70 6.31 12.20
C PRO A 109 -17.11 6.92 12.12
N ARG A 110 -17.22 8.22 12.35
CA ARG A 110 -18.50 8.95 12.27
C ARG A 110 -19.14 8.76 10.88
N GLY A 111 -20.44 8.48 10.86
CA GLY A 111 -21.20 8.28 9.61
C GLY A 111 -21.25 6.82 9.12
N TYR A 112 -20.61 5.89 9.82
CA TYR A 112 -20.66 4.47 9.51
C TYR A 112 -21.39 3.70 10.61
N ASP A 113 -22.19 2.72 10.21
CA ASP A 113 -22.91 1.83 11.12
C ASP A 113 -21.91 0.98 11.94
N PRO A 114 -21.88 1.10 13.28
CA PRO A 114 -21.02 0.28 14.13
C PRO A 114 -21.25 -1.22 13.99
N GLU A 115 -22.46 -1.64 13.60
CA GLU A 115 -22.84 -3.05 13.43
C GLU A 115 -22.62 -3.55 11.98
N HIS A 116 -22.03 -2.72 11.11
CA HIS A 116 -21.77 -3.13 9.73
C HIS A 116 -20.87 -4.39 9.70
N PRO A 117 -21.17 -5.42 8.88
CA PRO A 117 -20.41 -6.67 8.86
C PRO A 117 -18.91 -6.52 8.50
N LEU A 118 -18.54 -5.38 7.91
CA LEU A 118 -17.16 -5.02 7.57
C LEU A 118 -16.62 -3.87 8.42
N ILE A 119 -17.19 -3.61 9.60
CA ILE A 119 -16.76 -2.49 10.45
C ILE A 119 -15.29 -2.55 10.82
N GLY A 120 -14.72 -3.76 10.96
CA GLY A 120 -13.29 -3.95 11.15
C GLY A 120 -12.45 -3.33 10.03
N ASP A 121 -12.83 -3.54 8.78
CA ASP A 121 -12.16 -2.96 7.61
C ASP A 121 -12.42 -1.46 7.48
N ILE A 122 -13.64 -1.01 7.80
CA ILE A 122 -14.01 0.40 7.76
C ILE A 122 -13.19 1.22 8.78
N LYS A 123 -12.78 0.60 9.89
CA LYS A 123 -11.93 1.22 10.91
C LYS A 123 -10.47 1.37 10.49
N LEU A 124 -10.03 0.73 9.41
CA LEU A 124 -8.66 0.85 8.93
C LEU A 124 -8.36 2.30 8.51
N LYS A 125 -7.10 2.71 8.69
CA LYS A 125 -6.56 3.97 8.16
C LYS A 125 -5.62 3.78 6.99
N SER A 126 -5.27 2.54 6.67
CA SER A 126 -4.39 2.16 5.57
C SER A 126 -4.95 0.90 4.89
N PHE A 127 -4.81 0.83 3.57
CA PHE A 127 -5.32 -0.25 2.74
C PHE A 127 -4.22 -0.69 1.77
N PHE A 128 -3.26 -1.46 2.28
CA PHE A 128 -2.13 -1.95 1.50
C PHE A 128 -1.82 -3.40 1.86
N ALA A 129 -1.09 -4.07 0.97
CA ALA A 129 -0.55 -5.40 1.20
C ALA A 129 0.98 -5.35 1.04
N ILE A 130 1.70 -6.06 1.91
CA ILE A 130 3.17 -6.16 1.91
C ILE A 130 3.54 -7.63 1.84
N HIS A 131 4.52 -7.92 0.98
CA HIS A 131 5.22 -9.18 0.86
C HIS A 131 6.65 -8.93 1.35
N ASP A 132 7.05 -9.60 2.42
CA ASP A 132 8.41 -9.56 2.94
C ASP A 132 9.27 -10.53 2.13
N ALA A 133 10.22 -9.99 1.35
CA ALA A 133 11.23 -10.79 0.69
C ALA A 133 12.43 -10.94 1.62
N ASN A 134 13.10 -12.08 1.63
CA ASN A 134 14.36 -12.16 2.38
C ASN A 134 15.52 -11.58 1.56
N ALA A 135 16.57 -11.11 2.24
CA ALA A 135 17.72 -10.49 1.60
C ALA A 135 18.47 -11.40 0.61
N LYS A 136 18.31 -12.74 0.71
CA LYS A 136 18.90 -13.68 -0.25
C LYS A 136 18.12 -13.73 -1.55
N GLU A 137 16.79 -13.74 -1.48
CA GLU A 137 15.91 -13.64 -2.65
C GLU A 137 16.16 -12.34 -3.41
N ALA A 138 16.34 -11.24 -2.68
CA ALA A 138 16.59 -9.93 -3.25
C ALA A 138 17.89 -9.83 -4.09
N GLN A 139 18.86 -10.72 -3.83
CA GLN A 139 20.13 -10.81 -4.57
C GLN A 139 20.05 -11.75 -5.79
N SER A 140 18.90 -12.40 -6.00
CA SER A 140 18.68 -13.31 -7.13
C SER A 140 18.38 -12.54 -8.41
N PRO A 141 18.84 -13.01 -9.59
CA PRO A 141 18.41 -12.45 -10.88
C PRO A 141 16.91 -12.63 -11.14
N LYS A 142 16.21 -13.47 -10.37
CA LYS A 142 14.75 -13.64 -10.45
C LYS A 142 13.97 -12.55 -9.71
N PHE A 143 14.62 -11.79 -8.84
CA PHE A 143 13.95 -10.87 -7.94
C PHE A 143 13.01 -9.86 -8.63
N PRO A 144 13.35 -9.26 -9.79
CA PRO A 144 12.40 -8.40 -10.50
C PRO A 144 11.12 -9.13 -10.93
N ASN A 145 11.19 -10.41 -11.25
CA ASN A 145 10.02 -11.22 -11.59
C ASN A 145 9.18 -11.54 -10.35
N ASP A 146 9.83 -11.76 -9.20
CA ASP A 146 9.15 -12.01 -7.93
C ASP A 146 8.36 -10.76 -7.49
N VAL A 147 8.97 -9.57 -7.58
CA VAL A 147 8.30 -8.28 -7.35
C VAL A 147 7.15 -8.06 -8.34
N ALA A 148 7.35 -8.36 -9.62
CA ALA A 148 6.28 -8.26 -10.61
C ALA A 148 5.11 -9.21 -10.32
N ALA A 149 5.39 -10.41 -9.83
CA ALA A 149 4.38 -11.38 -9.41
C ALA A 149 3.59 -10.88 -8.19
N ALA A 150 4.25 -10.25 -7.22
CA ALA A 150 3.59 -9.61 -6.09
C ALA A 150 2.70 -8.45 -6.53
N PHE A 151 3.18 -7.55 -7.39
CA PHE A 151 2.35 -6.46 -7.93
C PHE A 151 1.13 -6.98 -8.69
N LYS A 152 1.29 -8.07 -9.46
CA LYS A 152 0.19 -8.76 -10.11
C LYS A 152 -0.82 -9.31 -9.10
N ALA A 153 -0.36 -9.93 -8.01
CA ALA A 153 -1.23 -10.44 -6.95
C ALA A 153 -1.98 -9.30 -6.21
N ALA A 154 -1.39 -8.11 -6.09
CA ALA A 154 -2.02 -6.95 -5.47
C ALA A 154 -3.04 -6.24 -6.39
N THR A 155 -3.10 -6.60 -7.68
CA THR A 155 -3.95 -5.91 -8.68
C THR A 155 -5.44 -5.84 -8.31
N PRO A 156 -6.09 -6.86 -7.72
CA PRO A 156 -7.50 -6.75 -7.30
C PRO A 156 -7.74 -5.63 -6.27
N LEU A 157 -6.83 -5.50 -5.28
CA LEU A 157 -6.86 -4.41 -4.31
C LEU A 157 -6.64 -3.06 -5.00
N MET A 158 -5.62 -2.96 -5.85
CA MET A 158 -5.31 -1.73 -6.60
C MET A 158 -6.50 -1.26 -7.44
N LYS A 159 -7.18 -2.16 -8.16
CA LYS A 159 -8.39 -1.85 -8.94
C LYS A 159 -9.50 -1.28 -8.08
N PHE A 160 -9.74 -1.88 -6.91
CA PHE A 160 -10.77 -1.40 -5.98
C PHE A 160 -10.44 0.00 -5.46
N LEU A 161 -9.18 0.23 -5.08
CA LEU A 161 -8.71 1.52 -4.59
C LEU A 161 -8.77 2.59 -5.69
N CYS A 162 -8.29 2.32 -6.90
CA CYS A 162 -8.42 3.23 -8.04
C CYS A 162 -9.90 3.58 -8.30
N ALA A 163 -10.77 2.58 -8.37
CA ALA A 163 -12.20 2.80 -8.58
C ALA A 163 -12.83 3.66 -7.47
N SER A 164 -12.44 3.46 -6.21
CA SER A 164 -12.92 4.30 -5.10
C SER A 164 -12.52 5.77 -5.25
N GLN A 165 -11.37 6.04 -5.88
CA GLN A 165 -10.88 7.39 -6.10
C GLN A 165 -11.38 8.02 -7.42
N GLY A 166 -12.12 7.27 -8.25
CA GLY A 166 -12.50 7.71 -9.59
C GLY A 166 -11.34 7.70 -10.58
N ALA A 167 -10.31 6.89 -10.31
CA ALA A 167 -9.13 6.74 -11.16
C ALA A 167 -9.21 5.45 -11.99
N PRO A 168 -8.63 5.43 -13.21
CA PRO A 168 -8.36 4.19 -13.92
C PRO A 168 -7.32 3.35 -13.16
N LEU A 169 -7.08 2.11 -13.63
CA LEU A 169 -5.95 1.31 -13.14
C LEU A 169 -4.65 1.79 -13.80
#